data_AF-A0A848IS32-F1
#
_entry.id   AF-A0A848IS32-F1
#
_cell.length_a   1.000
_cell.length_b   1.000
_cell.length_c   1.000
_cell.angle_alpha   90.00
_cell.angle_beta   90.00
_cell.angle_gamma   90.00
#
_symmetry.space_group_name_H-M   'P 1'
#
loop_
_entity.id
_entity.type
_entity.pdbx_description
1 polymer ?
#
loop_
_entity_poly.entity_id
_entity_poly.type
_entity_poly.pdbx_seq_one_letter_code
_entity_poly.pdbx_strand_id
1 'polypeptide(L)'
;MHQFEESLDTHSQKRNNDTKSKLPANISQALKNNAPAPGTTMIQRFVKKGDEGKGKGEKSNNSPIQTKLPAEIKSNMEANFGVDFSNVKIFINDKSAIEIGALAYTQGDEIHFAPGHYNPYSPEGKKLLSHELTHVVQQRQGRVQPGKKQNKGGYSINSDQLLEREADLMSEKVATGKGAPPAMFKGASANSIQAKSINEELKEFRSKVYSKTNFSPATGKGLFDVSLNPSNGRLEIKIIVNFNFVNGTSADFAGLSGQSKNWTETEKKSWKNKFITLIEGRWGGKYHFINPKLPGVTVYTDVEIEESTSNWHYQLNVTKIPKNGFKGSSISHYTDSSGNALKQKNKHYGTLDSEDLSFINKGASQMQSGAIHEFGHMIGLGDEYNDGKSGITHAAMVQTALGQTLTEGTTNDIMSSGNTIEKQHYVTFLDALQKVTSDSSWKFKP
;
A
#
# COMPACT_ATOMS: atom_id res chain seq x y z
N MET A 1 -38.37 -21.68 -40.46
CA MET A 1 -39.43 -22.60 -40.89
C MET A 1 -38.80 -23.98 -40.93
N HIS A 2 -39.32 -24.91 -40.11
CA HIS A 2 -39.12 -26.37 -40.00
C HIS A 2 -37.83 -27.04 -40.56
N GLN A 3 -37.03 -27.73 -39.73
CA GLN A 3 -37.14 -29.16 -39.36
C GLN A 3 -36.86 -30.08 -40.57
N PHE A 4 -36.07 -31.17 -40.55
CA PHE A 4 -35.85 -32.21 -39.54
C PHE A 4 -34.75 -33.20 -40.05
N GLU A 5 -34.13 -33.95 -39.12
CA GLU A 5 -33.74 -35.40 -39.19
C GLU A 5 -32.85 -35.95 -40.34
N GLU A 6 -32.01 -36.99 -40.20
CA GLU A 6 -31.45 -37.82 -39.12
C GLU A 6 -30.54 -38.89 -39.78
N SER A 7 -29.87 -39.71 -38.97
CA SER A 7 -29.52 -41.12 -39.24
C SER A 7 -28.30 -41.40 -40.15
N LEU A 8 -27.13 -41.74 -39.58
CA LEU A 8 -26.70 -43.06 -39.04
C LEU A 8 -26.13 -44.04 -40.10
N ASP A 9 -24.80 -44.17 -40.03
CA ASP A 9 -24.05 -45.39 -39.69
C ASP A 9 -24.04 -46.63 -40.62
N THR A 10 -22.82 -47.09 -40.95
CA THR A 10 -22.26 -48.42 -40.61
C THR A 10 -21.30 -48.98 -41.68
N HIS A 11 -20.43 -49.90 -41.22
CA HIS A 11 -19.57 -50.87 -41.92
C HIS A 11 -18.13 -50.38 -42.25
N SER A 12 -17.04 -51.08 -41.93
CA SER A 12 -16.84 -52.44 -41.43
C SER A 12 -15.36 -52.69 -41.11
N GLN A 13 -15.10 -53.43 -40.03
CA GLN A 13 -14.08 -54.50 -39.87
C GLN A 13 -12.56 -54.22 -39.94
N LYS A 14 -11.92 -54.57 -38.80
CA LYS A 14 -11.03 -55.74 -38.58
C LYS A 14 -9.55 -55.49 -38.18
N ARG A 15 -9.23 -56.11 -37.03
CA ARG A 15 -8.04 -56.92 -36.66
C ARG A 15 -6.84 -56.25 -35.97
N ASN A 16 -6.81 -56.49 -34.64
CA ASN A 16 -5.75 -57.08 -33.81
C ASN A 16 -4.30 -57.07 -34.33
N ASN A 17 -3.36 -56.58 -33.51
CA ASN A 17 -2.51 -57.48 -32.70
C ASN A 17 -1.64 -56.73 -31.67
N ASP A 18 -1.62 -57.30 -30.46
CA ASP A 18 -0.70 -57.01 -29.36
C ASP A 18 0.76 -57.33 -29.69
N THR A 19 1.70 -56.56 -29.14
CA THR A 19 2.92 -57.12 -28.51
C THR A 19 3.62 -56.10 -27.61
N LYS A 20 3.86 -56.49 -26.36
CA LYS A 20 4.69 -55.78 -25.37
C LYS A 20 6.18 -55.86 -25.73
N SER A 21 6.92 -54.76 -25.59
CA SER A 21 8.38 -54.75 -25.39
C SER A 21 8.84 -53.44 -24.71
N LYS A 22 9.94 -53.53 -23.98
CA LYS A 22 10.42 -52.65 -22.89
C LYS A 22 11.04 -51.32 -23.36
N LEU A 23 10.97 -50.33 -22.44
CA LEU A 23 11.75 -49.08 -22.23
C LEU A 23 13.02 -48.84 -23.08
N PRO A 24 13.36 -47.57 -23.45
CA PRO A 24 14.03 -46.68 -22.48
C PRO A 24 13.70 -45.17 -22.54
N ALA A 25 14.27 -44.50 -21.54
CA ALA A 25 14.15 -43.10 -21.17
C ALA A 25 14.64 -42.08 -22.22
N ASN A 26 14.03 -40.89 -22.15
CA ASN A 26 14.51 -39.54 -22.52
C ASN A 26 15.39 -39.38 -23.76
N ILE A 27 14.98 -38.46 -24.65
CA ILE A 27 15.67 -37.19 -24.94
C ILE A 27 14.85 -36.40 -25.97
N SER A 28 14.30 -35.28 -25.50
CA SER A 28 14.11 -33.99 -26.18
C SER A 28 13.78 -33.95 -27.69
N GLN A 29 12.54 -33.62 -28.05
CA GLN A 29 12.17 -32.49 -28.93
C GLN A 29 10.67 -32.53 -29.32
N ALA A 30 10.11 -31.33 -29.54
CA ALA A 30 8.72 -30.99 -29.90
C ALA A 30 7.75 -30.98 -28.70
N LEU A 31 7.23 -29.83 -28.26
CA LEU A 31 6.53 -28.81 -29.05
C LEU A 31 6.86 -27.37 -28.62
N LYS A 32 6.81 -26.49 -29.61
CA LYS A 32 7.07 -25.05 -29.55
C LYS A 32 5.82 -24.25 -29.12
N ASN A 33 6.08 -23.07 -28.56
CA ASN A 33 5.34 -21.79 -28.70
C ASN A 33 4.49 -21.23 -27.53
N ASN A 34 4.92 -20.01 -27.13
CA ASN A 34 4.17 -18.84 -26.62
C ASN A 34 3.64 -18.78 -25.18
N ALA A 35 4.44 -18.16 -24.28
CA ALA A 35 4.13 -16.90 -23.54
C ALA A 35 5.09 -16.73 -22.33
N PRO A 36 5.73 -15.55 -22.10
CA PRO A 36 6.54 -15.33 -20.90
C PRO A 36 5.69 -14.92 -19.68
N ALA A 37 5.90 -15.61 -18.57
CA ALA A 37 5.37 -15.30 -17.23
C ALA A 37 6.33 -14.37 -16.44
N PRO A 38 5.87 -13.70 -15.36
CA PRO A 38 6.60 -12.62 -14.67
C PRO A 38 7.75 -13.14 -13.80
N GLY A 39 8.93 -12.52 -13.95
CA GLY A 39 10.14 -12.87 -13.23
C GLY A 39 10.21 -12.26 -11.82
N THR A 40 10.23 -13.15 -10.83
CA THR A 40 10.81 -12.94 -9.49
C THR A 40 12.34 -12.97 -9.61
N THR A 41 13.04 -11.94 -9.15
CA THR A 41 14.49 -12.04 -8.86
C THR A 41 14.70 -12.02 -7.35
N MET A 42 15.07 -13.19 -6.82
CA MET A 42 15.63 -13.35 -5.47
C MET A 42 17.05 -12.77 -5.44
N ILE A 43 17.40 -12.03 -4.38
CA ILE A 43 18.80 -11.74 -4.05
C ILE A 43 19.21 -12.58 -2.84
N GLN A 44 20.11 -13.51 -3.09
CA GLN A 44 20.72 -14.44 -2.15
C GLN A 44 21.94 -13.77 -1.52
N ARG A 45 21.94 -13.64 -0.18
CA ARG A 45 23.00 -13.03 0.63
C ARG A 45 24.06 -14.08 0.95
N PHE A 46 25.23 -13.99 0.31
CA PHE A 46 26.44 -14.66 0.81
C PHE A 46 27.12 -13.76 1.84
N VAL A 47 27.18 -14.24 3.09
CA VAL A 47 28.01 -13.66 4.16
C VAL A 47 29.25 -14.52 4.30
N LYS A 48 30.44 -13.91 4.27
CA LYS A 48 31.65 -14.48 4.88
C LYS A 48 32.15 -13.52 5.96
N LYS A 49 32.48 -14.15 7.08
CA LYS A 49 32.69 -13.68 8.45
C LYS A 49 34.05 -12.97 8.62
N GLY A 50 34.11 -11.92 9.44
CA GLY A 50 35.35 -11.33 9.91
C GLY A 50 35.15 -10.05 10.72
N ASP A 51 35.18 -10.21 12.05
CA ASP A 51 35.45 -9.25 13.12
C ASP A 51 34.45 -8.18 13.59
N GLU A 52 34.43 -8.13 14.92
CA GLU A 52 33.54 -7.47 15.85
C GLU A 52 33.90 -5.98 16.03
N GLY A 53 32.90 -5.11 16.13
CA GLY A 53 33.13 -3.74 16.59
C GLY A 53 32.00 -2.74 16.38
N LYS A 54 31.18 -2.59 17.42
CA LYS A 54 30.39 -1.38 17.79
C LYS A 54 29.32 -0.86 16.80
N GLY A 55 28.10 -0.80 17.31
CA GLY A 55 26.89 -0.45 16.57
C GLY A 55 26.84 0.96 15.97
N LYS A 56 26.10 1.03 14.85
CA LYS A 56 25.30 2.18 14.41
C LYS A 56 24.04 1.60 13.77
N GLY A 57 22.87 2.13 14.15
CA GLY A 57 21.59 1.76 13.55
C GLY A 57 21.63 1.93 12.03
N GLU A 58 21.21 0.89 11.31
CA GLU A 58 21.01 0.94 9.87
C GLU A 58 19.87 1.92 9.57
N LYS A 59 20.23 3.10 9.04
CA LYS A 59 19.29 4.02 8.40
C LYS A 59 18.66 3.28 7.22
N SER A 60 17.33 3.20 7.21
CA SER A 60 16.54 2.91 6.01
C SER A 60 17.07 3.74 4.84
N ASN A 61 17.57 3.09 3.78
CA ASN A 61 17.97 3.76 2.53
C ASN A 61 16.71 4.38 1.87
N ASN A 62 16.50 5.67 2.14
CA ASN A 62 15.33 6.45 1.74
C ASN A 62 15.70 7.48 0.65
N SER A 63 16.59 7.08 -0.27
CA SER A 63 17.04 7.97 -1.36
C SER A 63 15.95 8.09 -2.43
N PRO A 64 15.74 9.29 -3.00
CA PRO A 64 14.79 9.47 -4.09
C PRO A 64 15.13 8.55 -5.27
N ILE A 65 14.10 8.06 -5.96
CA ILE A 65 14.28 7.20 -7.12
C ILE A 65 14.50 8.11 -8.33
N GLN A 66 15.67 8.02 -8.95
CA GLN A 66 15.97 8.77 -10.17
C GLN A 66 15.40 8.03 -11.39
N THR A 67 14.68 8.75 -12.24
CA THR A 67 14.15 8.29 -13.52
C THR A 67 14.31 9.37 -14.60
N LYS A 68 14.09 9.00 -15.87
CA LYS A 68 14.02 9.93 -17.00
C LYS A 68 12.56 10.18 -17.37
N LEU A 69 12.31 11.25 -18.12
CA LEU A 69 11.00 11.46 -18.75
C LEU A 69 10.67 10.29 -19.69
N PRO A 70 9.46 9.69 -19.58
CA PRO A 70 8.98 8.73 -20.58
C PRO A 70 9.00 9.35 -21.97
N ALA A 71 9.40 8.57 -22.99
CA ALA A 71 9.67 9.10 -24.33
C ALA A 71 8.49 9.89 -24.92
N GLU A 72 7.27 9.37 -24.81
CA GLU A 72 6.04 10.02 -25.28
C GLU A 72 5.79 11.36 -24.57
N ILE A 73 5.90 11.38 -23.25
CA ILE A 73 5.74 12.58 -22.43
C ILE A 73 6.82 13.60 -22.79
N LYS A 74 8.07 13.14 -22.95
CA LYS A 74 9.20 13.99 -23.33
C LYS A 74 8.95 14.64 -24.69
N SER A 75 8.62 13.88 -25.73
CA SER A 75 8.35 14.42 -27.06
C SER A 75 7.16 15.38 -27.07
N ASN A 76 6.10 15.09 -26.29
CA ASN A 76 4.98 16.01 -26.15
C ASN A 76 5.40 17.33 -25.49
N MET A 77 6.19 17.29 -24.42
CA MET A 77 6.70 18.49 -23.75
C MET A 77 7.68 19.25 -24.66
N GLU A 78 8.64 18.58 -25.30
CA GLU A 78 9.58 19.19 -26.24
C GLU A 78 8.85 19.91 -27.38
N ALA A 79 7.78 19.32 -27.92
CA ALA A 79 6.93 19.95 -28.94
C ALA A 79 6.18 21.18 -28.42
N ASN A 80 5.69 21.15 -27.18
CA ASN A 80 4.99 22.29 -26.59
C ASN A 80 5.93 23.45 -26.23
N PHE A 81 7.15 23.17 -25.80
CA PHE A 81 8.11 24.17 -25.34
C PHE A 81 9.10 24.63 -26.41
N GLY A 82 9.32 23.82 -27.46
CA GLY A 82 10.37 24.07 -28.45
C GLY A 82 11.79 23.91 -27.88
N VAL A 83 11.94 23.12 -26.81
CA VAL A 83 13.19 22.94 -26.05
C VAL A 83 13.48 21.46 -25.89
N ASP A 84 14.74 21.05 -26.02
CA ASP A 84 15.19 19.68 -25.75
C ASP A 84 15.24 19.39 -24.24
N PHE A 85 14.53 18.35 -23.78
CA PHE A 85 14.51 17.93 -22.38
C PHE A 85 15.27 16.60 -22.16
N SER A 86 16.09 16.16 -23.11
CA SER A 86 16.89 14.93 -23.03
C SER A 86 17.78 14.82 -21.78
N ASN A 87 18.28 15.96 -21.28
CA ASN A 87 19.15 16.04 -20.11
C ASN A 87 18.41 16.21 -18.78
N VAL A 88 17.08 16.32 -18.79
CA VAL A 88 16.29 16.48 -17.57
C VAL A 88 16.22 15.16 -16.79
N LYS A 89 16.57 15.21 -15.50
CA LYS A 89 16.45 14.09 -14.56
C LYS A 89 15.25 14.30 -13.65
N ILE A 90 14.51 13.23 -13.40
CA ILE A 90 13.36 13.24 -12.51
C ILE A 90 13.70 12.44 -11.26
N PHE A 91 13.52 13.04 -10.09
CA PHE A 91 13.62 12.37 -8.79
C PHE A 91 12.22 12.22 -8.23
N ILE A 92 11.77 10.97 -8.02
CA ILE A 92 10.43 10.69 -7.47
C ILE A 92 10.54 10.22 -6.01
N ASN A 93 9.48 10.47 -5.26
CA ASN A 93 9.42 10.21 -3.81
C ASN A 93 10.51 10.95 -3.03
N ASP A 94 10.86 12.16 -3.47
CA ASP A 94 11.86 12.98 -2.82
C ASP A 94 11.27 13.77 -1.66
N LYS A 95 11.73 13.45 -0.44
CA LYS A 95 11.28 14.13 0.78
C LYS A 95 11.78 15.56 0.91
N SER A 96 12.87 15.93 0.23
CA SER A 96 13.36 17.31 0.25
C SER A 96 12.35 18.31 -0.32
N ALA A 97 11.53 17.89 -1.30
CA ALA A 97 10.44 18.70 -1.85
C ALA A 97 9.40 19.06 -0.76
N ILE A 98 9.13 18.13 0.15
CA ILE A 98 8.25 18.37 1.29
C ILE A 98 8.89 19.33 2.29
N GLU A 99 10.18 19.13 2.59
CA GLU A 99 10.93 19.93 3.58
C GLU A 99 10.98 21.42 3.20
N ILE A 100 10.98 21.73 1.90
CA ILE A 100 10.90 23.10 1.40
C ILE A 100 9.46 23.58 1.14
N GLY A 101 8.45 22.76 1.46
CA GLY A 101 7.04 23.11 1.33
C GLY A 101 6.51 23.08 -0.10
N ALA A 102 7.01 22.22 -0.97
CA ALA A 102 6.65 22.15 -2.38
C ALA A 102 5.96 20.83 -2.77
N LEU A 103 5.22 20.83 -3.89
CA LEU A 103 4.72 19.60 -4.53
C LEU A 103 5.81 18.93 -5.37
N ALA A 104 6.58 19.78 -6.06
CA ALA A 104 7.80 19.47 -6.75
C ALA A 104 8.68 20.74 -6.77
N TYR A 105 9.95 20.58 -7.09
CA TYR A 105 10.83 21.72 -7.35
C TYR A 105 11.83 21.42 -8.45
N THR A 106 12.34 22.47 -9.07
CA THR A 106 13.38 22.39 -10.11
C THR A 106 14.68 23.03 -9.64
N GLN A 107 15.78 22.29 -9.84
CA GLN A 107 17.15 22.74 -9.61
C GLN A 107 18.02 22.36 -10.82
N GLY A 108 18.34 23.34 -11.67
CA GLY A 108 19.01 23.14 -12.94
C GLY A 108 18.18 22.27 -13.89
N ASP A 109 18.74 21.12 -14.27
CA ASP A 109 18.07 20.10 -15.08
C ASP A 109 17.46 18.97 -14.23
N GLU A 110 17.34 19.15 -12.92
CA GLU A 110 16.81 18.16 -11.98
C GLU A 110 15.43 18.62 -11.47
N ILE A 111 14.44 17.73 -11.56
CA ILE A 111 13.08 17.97 -11.04
C ILE A 111 12.79 16.94 -9.96
N HIS A 112 12.44 17.40 -8.78
CA HIS A 112 12.23 16.58 -7.60
C HIS A 112 10.77 16.62 -7.19
N PHE A 113 10.09 15.47 -7.20
CA PHE A 113 8.68 15.34 -6.84
C PHE A 113 8.55 14.77 -5.43
N ALA A 114 7.71 15.42 -4.62
CA ALA A 114 7.27 14.84 -3.35
C ALA A 114 6.59 13.47 -3.59
N PRO A 115 6.63 12.54 -2.60
CA PRO A 115 5.94 11.26 -2.66
C PRO A 115 4.50 11.36 -3.16
N GLY A 116 4.17 10.58 -4.19
CA GLY A 116 2.84 10.54 -4.80
C GLY A 116 2.49 11.67 -5.78
N HIS A 117 3.37 12.65 -6.00
CA HIS A 117 3.11 13.78 -6.90
C HIS A 117 3.60 13.57 -8.34
N TYR A 118 4.39 12.53 -8.61
CA TYR A 118 4.78 12.19 -9.99
C TYR A 118 3.77 11.25 -10.64
N ASN A 119 2.90 11.82 -11.50
CA ASN A 119 2.03 11.06 -12.38
C ASN A 119 1.88 11.77 -13.74
N PRO A 120 2.84 11.59 -14.67
CA PRO A 120 2.87 12.34 -15.92
C PRO A 120 1.73 11.97 -16.89
N TYR A 121 0.90 10.98 -16.57
CA TYR A 121 -0.24 10.57 -17.40
C TYR A 121 -1.57 11.18 -16.94
N SER A 122 -1.67 11.61 -15.68
CA SER A 122 -2.85 12.33 -15.16
C SER A 122 -2.89 13.79 -15.61
N PRO A 123 -4.07 14.42 -15.76
CA PRO A 123 -4.18 15.85 -16.06
C PRO A 123 -3.42 16.73 -15.05
N GLU A 124 -3.57 16.46 -13.75
CA GLU A 124 -2.93 17.23 -12.69
C GLU A 124 -1.40 17.03 -12.67
N GLY A 125 -0.93 15.81 -12.89
CA GLY A 125 0.51 15.53 -12.94
C GLY A 125 1.17 16.03 -14.23
N LYS A 126 0.45 16.09 -15.36
CA LYS A 126 0.91 16.79 -16.57
C LYS A 126 1.04 18.29 -16.34
N LYS A 127 0.08 18.90 -15.63
CA LYS A 127 0.14 20.29 -15.22
C LYS A 127 1.35 20.54 -14.31
N LEU A 128 1.53 19.73 -13.28
CA LEU A 128 2.68 19.87 -12.38
C LEU A 128 4.01 19.68 -13.12
N LEU A 129 4.14 18.65 -13.95
CA LEU A 129 5.37 18.42 -14.70
C LEU A 129 5.68 19.55 -15.69
N SER A 130 4.69 20.08 -16.40
CA SER A 130 4.89 21.22 -17.31
C SER A 130 5.23 22.51 -16.58
N HIS A 131 4.69 22.71 -15.37
CA HIS A 131 5.10 23.79 -14.46
C HIS A 131 6.60 23.69 -14.16
N GLU A 132 7.05 22.53 -13.67
CA GLU A 132 8.46 22.33 -13.30
C GLU A 132 9.40 22.40 -14.52
N LEU A 133 8.98 21.91 -15.69
CA LEU A 133 9.75 22.06 -16.94
C LEU A 133 9.84 23.51 -17.41
N THR A 134 8.84 24.35 -17.10
CA THR A 134 8.94 25.80 -17.34
C THR A 134 10.06 26.40 -16.50
N HIS A 135 10.22 25.96 -15.25
CA HIS A 135 11.37 26.37 -14.43
C HIS A 135 12.70 25.92 -15.02
N VAL A 136 12.79 24.72 -15.61
CA VAL A 136 14.01 24.28 -16.33
C VAL A 136 14.34 25.26 -17.46
N VAL A 137 13.35 25.66 -18.25
CA VAL A 137 13.53 26.63 -19.35
C VAL A 137 13.96 27.99 -18.80
N GLN A 138 13.31 28.49 -17.75
CA GLN A 138 13.65 29.76 -17.10
C GLN A 138 15.10 29.78 -16.58
N GLN A 139 15.54 28.71 -15.92
CA GLN A 139 16.90 28.58 -15.38
C GLN A 139 17.95 28.48 -16.49
N ARG A 140 17.67 27.73 -17.57
CA ARG A 140 18.55 27.67 -18.75
C ARG A 140 18.71 29.01 -19.46
N GLN A 141 17.67 29.86 -19.42
CA GLN A 141 17.69 31.22 -19.97
C GLN A 141 18.34 32.26 -19.03
N GLY A 142 18.84 31.84 -17.87
CA GLY A 142 19.44 32.74 -16.89
C GLY A 142 18.51 33.84 -16.37
N ARG A 143 17.19 33.64 -16.49
CA ARG A 143 16.17 34.59 -16.00
C ARG A 143 16.02 34.54 -14.48
N VAL A 144 16.60 33.53 -13.85
CA VAL A 144 16.39 33.19 -12.45
C VAL A 144 17.59 33.70 -11.67
N GLN A 145 17.36 34.67 -10.79
CA GLN A 145 18.38 35.13 -9.85
C GLN A 145 18.35 34.26 -8.58
N PRO A 146 19.50 34.04 -7.91
CA PRO A 146 19.52 33.39 -6.61
C PRO A 146 18.61 34.14 -5.63
N GLY A 147 17.59 33.45 -5.10
CA GLY A 147 16.69 34.04 -4.10
C GLY A 147 17.43 34.45 -2.82
N LYS A 148 16.84 35.38 -2.05
CA LYS A 148 17.32 35.69 -0.70
C LYS A 148 17.20 34.41 0.16
N LYS A 149 18.24 34.06 0.93
CA LYS A 149 18.20 32.92 1.89
C LYS A 149 17.04 33.12 2.85
N GLN A 150 15.93 32.40 2.68
CA GLN A 150 14.72 32.62 3.50
C GLN A 150 14.14 31.38 4.19
N ASN A 151 14.71 30.18 4.02
CA ASN A 151 14.19 28.99 4.71
C ASN A 151 15.21 28.34 5.67
N LYS A 152 14.67 27.72 6.73
CA LYS A 152 15.41 27.00 7.80
C LYS A 152 16.33 25.86 7.31
N GLY A 153 16.27 25.50 6.02
CA GLY A 153 17.11 24.47 5.39
C GLY A 153 18.32 24.98 4.58
N GLY A 154 18.56 26.30 4.51
CA GLY A 154 19.75 26.86 3.82
C GLY A 154 19.66 26.95 2.29
N TYR A 155 18.52 26.58 1.69
CA TYR A 155 18.26 26.68 0.26
C TYR A 155 17.93 28.11 -0.18
N SER A 156 18.48 28.54 -1.33
CA SER A 156 18.08 29.77 -2.02
C SER A 156 16.88 29.47 -2.91
N ILE A 157 15.68 29.74 -2.40
CA ILE A 157 14.43 29.57 -3.16
C ILE A 157 14.11 30.87 -3.90
N ASN A 158 13.97 30.79 -5.21
CA ASN A 158 13.44 31.87 -6.02
C ASN A 158 11.90 31.78 -5.98
N SER A 159 11.26 32.89 -5.61
CA SER A 159 9.82 33.06 -5.50
C SER A 159 9.31 34.26 -6.31
N ASP A 160 10.00 34.56 -7.43
CA ASP A 160 9.59 35.63 -8.34
C ASP A 160 8.19 35.32 -8.91
N GLN A 161 7.21 36.14 -8.51
CA GLN A 161 5.81 35.96 -8.85
C GLN A 161 5.56 35.99 -10.37
N LEU A 162 6.38 36.69 -11.15
CA LEU A 162 6.23 36.74 -12.60
C LEU A 162 6.66 35.42 -13.24
N LEU A 163 7.75 34.82 -12.74
CA LEU A 163 8.23 33.51 -13.21
C LEU A 163 7.29 32.38 -12.80
N GLU A 164 6.74 32.41 -11.58
CA GLU A 164 5.73 31.45 -11.13
C GLU A 164 4.44 31.55 -11.95
N ARG A 165 3.98 32.78 -12.23
CA ARG A 165 2.78 33.01 -13.05
C ARG A 165 2.96 32.55 -14.50
N GLU A 166 4.16 32.72 -15.06
CA GLU A 166 4.49 32.17 -16.38
C GLU A 166 4.43 30.64 -16.36
N ALA A 167 4.98 29.99 -15.34
CA ALA A 167 4.92 28.54 -15.18
C ALA A 167 3.48 28.02 -15.06
N ASP A 168 2.60 28.71 -14.32
CA ASP A 168 1.17 28.38 -14.25
C ASP A 168 0.48 28.53 -15.62
N LEU A 169 0.74 29.60 -16.35
CA LEU A 169 0.15 29.83 -17.68
C LEU A 169 0.62 28.81 -18.71
N MET A 170 1.90 28.42 -18.65
CA MET A 170 2.48 27.41 -19.53
C MET A 170 1.92 26.02 -19.21
N SER A 171 1.76 25.72 -17.92
CA SER A 171 1.11 24.50 -17.44
C SER A 171 -0.31 24.34 -18.01
N GLU A 172 -1.10 25.41 -18.01
CA GLU A 172 -2.46 25.36 -18.57
C GLU A 172 -2.50 25.28 -20.10
N LYS A 173 -1.55 25.90 -20.79
CA LYS A 173 -1.41 25.79 -22.24
C LYS A 173 -1.09 24.35 -22.68
N VAL A 174 -0.16 23.70 -21.99
CA VAL A 174 0.19 22.29 -22.23
C VAL A 174 -1.00 21.39 -21.92
N ALA A 175 -1.71 21.64 -20.81
CA ALA A 175 -2.89 20.86 -20.44
C ALA A 175 -4.05 20.99 -21.45
N THR A 176 -4.16 22.14 -22.12
CA THR A 176 -5.21 22.42 -23.12
C THR A 176 -4.76 22.16 -24.57
N GLY A 177 -3.54 21.65 -24.79
CA GLY A 177 -3.01 21.33 -26.12
C GLY A 177 -2.72 22.53 -27.01
N LYS A 178 -2.67 23.74 -26.45
CA LYS A 178 -2.34 24.98 -27.17
C LYS A 178 -0.85 25.26 -26.94
N GLY A 179 0.00 24.79 -27.87
CA GLY A 179 1.46 24.89 -27.78
C GLY A 179 1.98 26.28 -27.38
N ALA A 180 3.17 26.32 -26.77
CA ALA A 180 3.74 27.56 -26.27
C ALA A 180 4.53 28.34 -27.34
N PRO A 181 4.70 29.66 -27.18
CA PRO A 181 5.60 30.43 -28.02
C PRO A 181 7.06 29.94 -27.86
N PRO A 182 7.86 29.91 -28.95
CA PRO A 182 9.27 29.55 -28.86
C PRO A 182 10.03 30.52 -27.97
N ALA A 183 10.82 29.97 -27.03
CA ALA A 183 11.57 30.77 -26.07
C ALA A 183 12.99 31.05 -26.59
N MET A 184 13.41 32.33 -26.64
CA MET A 184 14.77 32.73 -27.03
C MET A 184 15.76 32.52 -25.87
N PHE A 185 16.92 31.92 -26.14
CA PHE A 185 17.97 31.67 -25.14
C PHE A 185 18.97 32.82 -25.06
N LYS A 186 19.26 33.30 -23.83
CA LYS A 186 20.52 33.97 -23.47
C LYS A 186 21.04 33.31 -22.21
N GLY A 187 22.32 32.92 -22.19
CA GLY A 187 22.87 32.03 -21.16
C GLY A 187 23.18 32.70 -19.83
N ALA A 188 22.93 31.98 -18.74
CA ALA A 188 23.81 31.66 -17.60
C ALA A 188 22.97 30.89 -16.56
N SER A 189 23.31 29.64 -16.23
CA SER A 189 22.59 28.84 -15.25
C SER A 189 22.87 29.34 -13.83
N ALA A 190 21.83 29.71 -13.09
CA ALA A 190 21.91 29.98 -11.65
C ALA A 190 21.46 28.73 -10.86
N ASN A 191 22.27 28.31 -9.89
CA ASN A 191 21.91 27.26 -8.92
C ASN A 191 20.88 27.80 -7.89
N SER A 192 19.64 28.00 -8.33
CA SER A 192 18.53 28.43 -7.50
C SER A 192 17.37 27.45 -7.60
N ILE A 193 16.76 27.12 -6.47
CA ILE A 193 15.55 26.28 -6.45
C ILE A 193 14.35 27.16 -6.80
N GLN A 194 13.57 26.75 -7.79
CA GLN A 194 12.22 27.28 -8.00
C GLN A 194 11.22 26.19 -7.62
N ALA A 195 10.18 26.57 -6.91
CA ALA A 195 9.23 25.64 -6.33
C ALA A 195 7.83 26.24 -6.41
N LYS A 196 6.88 25.47 -6.94
CA LYS A 196 5.47 25.84 -6.91
C LYS A 196 5.02 26.05 -5.48
N SER A 197 4.76 27.31 -5.09
CA SER A 197 4.24 27.65 -3.77
C SER A 197 2.89 26.97 -3.59
N ILE A 198 2.79 26.13 -2.57
CA ILE A 198 1.50 25.60 -2.10
C ILE A 198 0.66 26.74 -1.50
N ASN A 199 -0.66 26.65 -1.59
CA ASN A 199 -1.56 27.63 -0.97
C ASN A 199 -1.47 27.57 0.57
N GLU A 200 -1.90 28.62 1.27
CA GLU A 200 -1.78 28.69 2.74
C GLU A 200 -2.53 27.55 3.46
N GLU A 201 -3.67 27.11 2.93
CA GLU A 201 -4.42 25.95 3.44
C GLU A 201 -3.58 24.65 3.39
N LEU A 202 -2.87 24.41 2.28
CA LEU A 202 -1.99 23.27 2.13
C LEU A 202 -0.71 23.42 2.96
N LYS A 203 -0.20 24.64 3.19
CA LYS A 203 0.92 24.89 4.13
C LYS A 203 0.52 24.54 5.55
N GLU A 204 -0.62 25.05 6.00
CA GLU A 204 -1.14 24.79 7.34
C GLU A 204 -1.39 23.30 7.53
N PHE A 205 -2.09 22.66 6.59
CA PHE A 205 -2.28 21.21 6.60
C PHE A 205 -0.96 20.44 6.68
N ARG A 206 0.04 20.82 5.86
CA ARG A 206 1.35 20.13 5.86
C ARG A 206 2.20 20.36 7.11
N SER A 207 1.91 21.40 7.88
CA SER A 207 2.67 21.76 9.09
C SER A 207 2.30 20.95 10.33
N LYS A 208 1.18 20.22 10.30
CA LYS A 208 0.61 19.55 11.47
C LYS A 208 0.55 18.04 11.29
N VAL A 209 0.90 17.30 12.36
CA VAL A 209 0.58 15.87 12.47
C VAL A 209 -0.83 15.73 13.06
N TYR A 210 -1.66 14.92 12.42
CA TYR A 210 -3.02 14.65 12.88
C TYR A 210 -3.06 13.25 13.46
N SER A 211 -3.21 13.11 14.77
CA SER A 211 -3.19 11.81 15.41
C SER A 211 -4.26 11.66 16.46
N LYS A 212 -4.64 10.42 16.71
CA LYS A 212 -5.52 10.02 17.81
C LYS A 212 -5.12 8.63 18.28
N THR A 213 -4.86 8.51 19.58
CA THR A 213 -4.61 7.22 20.20
C THR A 213 -5.92 6.52 20.55
N ASN A 214 -5.91 5.19 20.60
CA ASN A 214 -7.06 4.35 20.93
C ASN A 214 -8.30 4.73 20.10
N PHE A 215 -8.10 5.01 18.81
CA PHE A 215 -9.19 5.22 17.88
C PHE A 215 -10.02 3.93 17.77
N SER A 216 -11.31 4.07 18.07
CA SER A 216 -12.27 2.98 17.91
C SER A 216 -13.31 3.41 16.86
N PRO A 217 -13.39 2.70 15.71
CA PRO A 217 -14.46 2.90 14.75
C PRO A 217 -15.84 2.67 15.38
N ALA A 218 -16.89 3.19 14.74
CA ALA A 218 -18.27 2.96 15.21
C ALA A 218 -18.72 1.49 15.02
N THR A 219 -17.90 0.66 14.38
CA THR A 219 -18.22 -0.70 13.96
C THR A 219 -17.25 -1.71 14.54
N GLY A 220 -17.73 -2.96 14.67
CA GLY A 220 -16.91 -4.10 15.04
C GLY A 220 -16.21 -3.92 16.39
N LYS A 221 -14.98 -4.41 16.45
CA LYS A 221 -14.14 -4.44 17.66
C LYS A 221 -12.85 -3.66 17.47
N GLY A 222 -12.89 -2.65 16.58
CA GLY A 222 -11.70 -1.95 16.13
C GLY A 222 -11.09 -1.07 17.22
N LEU A 223 -9.77 -1.12 17.34
CA LEU A 223 -9.01 -0.31 18.29
C LEU A 223 -7.56 -0.16 17.82
N PHE A 224 -7.17 1.05 17.43
CA PHE A 224 -5.83 1.32 16.91
C PHE A 224 -5.46 2.78 17.12
N ASP A 225 -4.16 3.07 17.06
CA ASP A 225 -3.68 4.44 16.96
C ASP A 225 -3.70 4.84 15.48
N VAL A 226 -4.05 6.09 15.21
CA VAL A 226 -4.03 6.65 13.87
C VAL A 226 -3.17 7.91 13.88
N SER A 227 -2.28 8.04 12.90
CA SER A 227 -1.41 9.20 12.74
C SER A 227 -1.21 9.52 11.26
N LEU A 228 -1.75 10.65 10.82
CA LEU A 228 -1.43 11.23 9.53
C LEU A 228 -0.23 12.17 9.69
N ASN A 229 0.82 11.92 8.93
CA ASN A 229 1.86 12.87 8.67
C ASN A 229 1.72 13.43 7.24
N PRO A 230 1.08 14.60 7.06
CA PRO A 230 0.89 15.24 5.77
C PRO A 230 2.19 15.53 5.02
N SER A 231 3.30 15.68 5.75
CA SER A 231 4.59 15.95 5.14
C SER A 231 4.96 14.78 4.22
N ASN A 232 4.94 13.54 4.69
CA ASN A 232 5.27 12.37 3.89
C ASN A 232 4.04 11.69 3.23
N GLY A 233 2.84 12.21 3.46
CA GLY A 233 1.58 11.69 2.93
C GLY A 233 1.19 10.33 3.51
N ARG A 234 1.70 9.93 4.69
CA ARG A 234 1.45 8.63 5.29
C ARG A 234 0.44 8.71 6.42
N LEU A 235 -0.60 7.89 6.33
CA LEU A 235 -1.57 7.60 7.40
C LEU A 235 -1.19 6.27 8.04
N GLU A 236 -0.52 6.33 9.18
CA GLU A 236 -0.16 5.17 9.98
C GLU A 236 -1.37 4.70 10.78
N ILE A 237 -1.72 3.43 10.61
CA ILE A 237 -2.67 2.67 11.42
C ILE A 237 -1.85 1.72 12.27
N LYS A 238 -1.63 2.10 13.53
CA LYS A 238 -0.78 1.36 14.45
C LYS A 238 -1.61 0.52 15.40
N ILE A 239 -1.36 -0.79 15.40
CA ILE A 239 -1.94 -1.69 16.38
C ILE A 239 -0.85 -2.15 17.34
N ILE A 240 -1.04 -1.87 18.62
CA ILE A 240 -0.12 -2.31 19.65
C ILE A 240 -0.60 -3.64 20.23
N VAL A 241 0.27 -4.65 20.19
CA VAL A 241 -0.05 -6.04 20.52
C VAL A 241 0.82 -6.55 21.66
N ASN A 242 0.21 -7.27 22.59
CA ASN A 242 0.89 -8.12 23.56
C ASN A 242 0.74 -9.58 23.15
N PHE A 243 1.82 -10.22 22.68
CA PHE A 243 1.79 -11.63 22.31
C PHE A 243 1.92 -12.53 23.54
N ASN A 244 0.89 -13.33 23.81
CA ASN A 244 0.90 -14.35 24.84
C ASN A 244 0.93 -15.74 24.20
N PHE A 245 2.08 -16.41 24.23
CA PHE A 245 2.24 -17.74 23.65
C PHE A 245 1.83 -18.83 24.64
N VAL A 246 0.84 -19.63 24.25
CA VAL A 246 0.26 -20.71 25.06
C VAL A 246 0.73 -22.06 24.53
N ASN A 247 1.33 -22.88 25.39
CA ASN A 247 1.72 -24.25 25.02
C ASN A 247 0.49 -25.12 24.74
N GLY A 248 0.65 -26.10 23.86
CA GLY A 248 -0.36 -27.08 23.52
C GLY A 248 -0.59 -28.09 24.65
N THR A 249 -1.72 -28.78 24.60
CA THR A 249 -2.05 -29.80 25.60
C THR A 249 -1.47 -31.16 25.21
N SER A 250 -1.28 -32.06 26.19
CA SER A 250 -0.86 -33.43 25.86
C SER A 250 -1.91 -34.18 25.02
N ALA A 251 -3.19 -33.84 25.17
CA ALA A 251 -4.29 -34.45 24.42
C ALA A 251 -4.21 -34.08 22.94
N ASP A 252 -4.00 -32.79 22.63
CA ASP A 252 -3.90 -32.29 21.25
C ASP A 252 -2.74 -32.97 20.48
N PHE A 253 -1.67 -33.37 21.19
CA PHE A 253 -0.46 -33.97 20.59
C PHE A 253 -0.35 -35.49 20.77
N ALA A 254 -1.41 -36.14 21.27
CA ALA A 254 -1.38 -37.58 21.54
C ALA A 254 -1.11 -38.39 20.26
N GLY A 255 -0.16 -39.33 20.32
CA GLY A 255 0.20 -40.19 19.19
C GLY A 255 1.06 -39.53 18.10
N LEU A 256 1.43 -38.26 18.23
CA LEU A 256 2.29 -37.56 17.27
C LEU A 256 3.77 -37.65 17.67
N SER A 257 4.56 -38.40 16.90
CA SER A 257 6.02 -38.44 17.08
C SER A 257 6.70 -37.24 16.40
N GLY A 258 7.62 -36.58 17.10
CA GLY A 258 8.47 -35.52 16.54
C GLY A 258 7.86 -34.12 16.49
N GLN A 259 6.66 -33.91 17.04
CA GLN A 259 6.07 -32.58 17.21
C GLN A 259 6.14 -32.14 18.67
N SER A 260 6.55 -30.89 18.91
CA SER A 260 6.58 -30.30 20.25
C SER A 260 5.30 -29.53 20.54
N LYS A 261 4.68 -29.85 21.68
CA LYS A 261 3.58 -29.05 22.24
C LYS A 261 4.04 -27.73 22.88
N ASN A 262 5.34 -27.59 23.17
CA ASN A 262 5.90 -26.41 23.83
C ASN A 262 6.48 -25.45 22.79
N TRP A 263 6.20 -24.16 22.96
CA TRP A 263 6.87 -23.10 22.23
C TRP A 263 8.32 -22.93 22.71
N THR A 264 9.24 -22.88 21.76
CA THR A 264 10.60 -22.37 21.99
C THR A 264 10.67 -20.87 21.74
N GLU A 265 11.63 -20.16 22.35
CA GLU A 265 11.82 -18.71 22.12
C GLU A 265 12.11 -18.39 20.65
N THR A 266 12.83 -19.26 19.95
CA THR A 266 13.10 -19.14 18.51
C THR A 266 11.81 -19.20 17.69
N GLU A 267 10.91 -20.14 18.01
CA GLU A 267 9.62 -20.25 17.33
C GLU A 267 8.73 -19.04 17.63
N LYS A 268 8.66 -18.58 18.89
CA LYS A 268 7.89 -17.39 19.26
C LYS A 268 8.35 -16.17 18.45
N LYS A 269 9.67 -15.93 18.41
CA LYS A 269 10.25 -14.83 17.62
C LYS A 269 9.96 -14.98 16.12
N SER A 270 10.11 -16.19 15.57
CA SER A 270 9.83 -16.44 14.15
C SER A 270 8.35 -16.19 13.82
N TRP A 271 7.44 -16.68 14.66
CA TRP A 271 6.01 -16.52 14.47
C TRP A 271 5.61 -15.04 14.55
N LYS A 272 6.08 -14.29 15.56
CA LYS A 272 5.83 -12.84 15.68
C LYS A 272 6.26 -12.08 14.44
N ASN A 273 7.51 -12.28 14.00
CA ASN A 273 8.03 -11.59 12.82
C ASN A 273 7.22 -11.90 11.56
N LYS A 274 6.79 -13.16 11.39
CA LYS A 274 5.94 -13.57 10.27
C LYS A 274 4.55 -12.95 10.36
N PHE A 275 3.93 -12.93 11.54
CA PHE A 275 2.64 -12.28 11.76
C PHE A 275 2.72 -10.81 11.38
N ILE A 276 3.68 -10.06 11.92
CA ILE A 276 3.88 -8.64 11.63
C ILE A 276 4.06 -8.43 10.12
N THR A 277 5.01 -9.13 9.50
CA THR A 277 5.28 -9.00 8.05
C THR A 277 4.04 -9.34 7.21
N LEU A 278 3.29 -10.37 7.60
CA LEU A 278 2.10 -10.82 6.88
C LEU A 278 1.00 -9.76 6.96
N ILE A 279 0.72 -9.23 8.15
CA ILE A 279 -0.33 -8.24 8.36
C ILE A 279 0.02 -6.91 7.70
N GLU A 280 1.20 -6.36 7.96
CA GLU A 280 1.64 -5.09 7.38
C GLU A 280 1.70 -5.16 5.84
N GLY A 281 2.23 -6.26 5.29
CA GLY A 281 2.31 -6.46 3.85
C GLY A 281 0.96 -6.72 3.19
N ARG A 282 -0.01 -7.27 3.92
CA ARG A 282 -1.33 -7.58 3.36
C ARG A 282 -2.29 -6.40 3.46
N TRP A 283 -2.31 -5.71 4.59
CA TRP A 283 -3.24 -4.62 4.90
C TRP A 283 -2.66 -3.23 4.69
N GLY A 284 -1.35 -3.06 4.57
CA GLY A 284 -0.71 -1.78 4.27
C GLY A 284 -0.79 -1.42 2.78
N GLY A 285 -0.93 -0.13 2.49
CA GLY A 285 -0.63 0.47 1.19
C GLY A 285 -1.50 0.07 -0.01
N LYS A 286 -2.62 -0.65 0.14
CA LYS A 286 -3.42 -1.08 -1.03
C LYS A 286 -4.29 0.02 -1.60
N TYR A 287 -4.90 0.83 -0.74
CA TYR A 287 -5.80 1.91 -1.13
C TYR A 287 -5.34 3.23 -0.53
N HIS A 288 -5.71 4.31 -1.21
CA HIS A 288 -5.23 5.64 -0.91
C HIS A 288 -6.40 6.60 -0.86
N PHE A 289 -6.22 7.69 -0.14
CA PHE A 289 -7.23 8.72 0.01
C PHE A 289 -6.79 10.02 -0.66
N ILE A 290 -7.76 10.75 -1.17
CA ILE A 290 -7.58 12.09 -1.71
C ILE A 290 -8.56 13.03 -1.02
N ASN A 291 -8.21 14.30 -0.98
CA ASN A 291 -9.12 15.35 -0.53
C ASN A 291 -9.26 16.38 -1.66
N PRO A 292 -10.47 16.56 -2.24
CA PRO A 292 -10.71 17.54 -3.30
C PRO A 292 -10.34 18.98 -2.92
N LYS A 293 -10.37 19.32 -1.62
CA LYS A 293 -9.96 20.63 -1.11
C LYS A 293 -8.45 20.82 -1.09
N LEU A 294 -7.69 19.72 -1.09
CA LEU A 294 -6.22 19.70 -1.05
C LEU A 294 -5.65 19.09 -2.35
N PRO A 295 -5.73 19.81 -3.48
CA PRO A 295 -5.29 19.27 -4.76
C PRO A 295 -3.82 18.83 -4.71
N GLY A 296 -3.57 17.64 -5.28
CA GLY A 296 -2.26 17.00 -5.27
C GLY A 296 -2.00 16.14 -4.04
N VAL A 297 -2.68 16.33 -2.91
CA VAL A 297 -2.46 15.49 -1.72
C VAL A 297 -3.04 14.09 -1.94
N THR A 298 -2.17 13.09 -1.91
CA THR A 298 -2.56 11.68 -1.79
C THR A 298 -2.06 11.16 -0.44
N VAL A 299 -2.96 10.53 0.32
CA VAL A 299 -2.65 9.87 1.58
C VAL A 299 -2.55 8.36 1.35
N TYR A 300 -1.38 7.81 1.67
CA TYR A 300 -1.08 6.39 1.60
C TYR A 300 -1.24 5.80 3.00
N THR A 301 -2.00 4.73 3.11
CA THR A 301 -2.20 4.03 4.39
C THR A 301 -1.06 3.09 4.69
N ASP A 302 -0.57 3.11 5.91
CA ASP A 302 0.33 2.10 6.45
C ASP A 302 -0.37 1.37 7.58
N VAL A 303 -0.06 0.09 7.69
CA VAL A 303 -0.39 -0.69 8.87
C VAL A 303 0.93 -1.00 9.56
N GLU A 304 1.00 -0.75 10.85
CA GLU A 304 2.14 -1.06 11.71
C GLU A 304 1.69 -1.89 12.90
N ILE A 305 2.43 -2.95 13.20
CA ILE A 305 2.23 -3.74 14.42
C ILE A 305 3.39 -3.46 15.38
N GLU A 306 3.06 -2.86 16.54
CA GLU A 306 4.02 -2.62 17.61
C GLU A 306 3.83 -3.65 18.73
N GLU A 307 4.90 -4.23 19.26
CA GLU A 307 4.80 -5.14 20.42
C GLU A 307 4.98 -4.38 21.72
N SER A 308 4.06 -4.53 22.66
CA SER A 308 4.16 -3.93 24.01
C SER A 308 3.48 -4.81 25.06
N THR A 309 4.11 -4.95 26.22
CA THR A 309 3.56 -5.73 27.36
C THR A 309 2.71 -4.89 28.31
N SER A 310 2.81 -3.55 28.26
CA SER A 310 2.15 -2.64 29.19
C SER A 310 1.03 -1.84 28.56
N ASN A 311 1.30 -1.24 27.40
CA ASN A 311 0.38 -0.37 26.67
C ASN A 311 0.02 -1.00 25.33
N TRP A 312 -0.95 -1.91 25.33
CA TRP A 312 -1.39 -2.66 24.15
C TRP A 312 -2.89 -2.47 23.91
N HIS A 313 -3.28 -2.50 22.64
CA HIS A 313 -4.67 -2.55 22.19
C HIS A 313 -5.21 -3.98 22.28
N TYR A 314 -4.41 -4.96 21.85
CA TYR A 314 -4.79 -6.38 21.87
C TYR A 314 -3.77 -7.24 22.60
N GLN A 315 -4.26 -8.13 23.46
CA GLN A 315 -3.49 -9.30 23.85
C GLN A 315 -3.87 -10.47 22.95
N LEU A 316 -2.92 -10.95 22.14
CA LEU A 316 -3.12 -12.08 21.24
C LEU A 316 -2.58 -13.35 21.91
N ASN A 317 -3.49 -14.26 22.24
CA ASN A 317 -3.16 -15.57 22.79
C ASN A 317 -2.93 -16.56 21.65
N VAL A 318 -1.68 -16.97 21.46
CA VAL A 318 -1.26 -17.85 20.34
C VAL A 318 -1.02 -19.26 20.86
N THR A 319 -1.94 -20.18 20.57
CA THR A 319 -1.88 -21.56 21.08
C THR A 319 -1.05 -22.44 20.15
N LYS A 320 -0.09 -23.20 20.71
CA LYS A 320 0.63 -24.24 19.96
C LYS A 320 -0.34 -25.39 19.66
N ILE A 321 -0.49 -25.73 18.39
CA ILE A 321 -1.29 -26.87 17.94
C ILE A 321 -0.46 -27.79 17.05
N PRO A 322 -0.90 -29.04 16.83
CA PRO A 322 -0.28 -29.91 15.85
C PRO A 322 -0.25 -29.25 14.47
N LYS A 323 0.78 -29.56 13.69
CA LYS A 323 0.88 -29.11 12.29
C LYS A 323 -0.34 -29.56 11.50
N ASN A 324 -0.92 -28.67 10.69
CA ASN A 324 -2.18 -28.87 9.97
C ASN A 324 -3.42 -29.07 10.88
N GLY A 325 -3.30 -28.82 12.18
CA GLY A 325 -4.44 -28.78 13.08
C GLY A 325 -5.26 -27.50 12.91
N PHE A 326 -6.35 -27.38 13.66
CA PHE A 326 -7.18 -26.18 13.69
C PHE A 326 -7.75 -25.97 15.09
N LYS A 327 -7.59 -24.77 15.65
CA LYS A 327 -8.15 -24.41 16.96
C LYS A 327 -8.67 -22.97 16.93
N GLY A 328 -9.58 -22.68 16.01
CA GLY A 328 -10.49 -21.53 16.00
C GLY A 328 -9.91 -20.17 16.40
N SER A 329 -9.86 -19.25 15.46
CA SER A 329 -9.40 -17.87 15.70
C SER A 329 -10.57 -16.96 16.06
N SER A 330 -10.31 -15.90 16.84
CA SER A 330 -11.32 -14.87 17.13
C SER A 330 -10.70 -13.60 17.68
N ILE A 331 -11.36 -12.45 17.45
CA ILE A 331 -11.17 -11.21 18.20
C ILE A 331 -12.39 -10.93 19.08
N SER A 332 -12.15 -10.54 20.33
CA SER A 332 -13.18 -10.23 21.32
C SER A 332 -12.87 -8.96 22.11
N HIS A 333 -13.90 -8.36 22.70
CA HIS A 333 -13.70 -7.28 23.67
C HIS A 333 -12.96 -7.80 24.92
N TYR A 334 -12.27 -6.90 25.61
CA TYR A 334 -11.72 -7.22 26.93
C TYR A 334 -12.86 -7.30 27.94
N THR A 335 -12.91 -8.39 28.70
CA THR A 335 -13.95 -8.63 29.70
C THR A 335 -13.39 -8.62 31.12
N ASP A 336 -14.22 -8.33 32.12
CA ASP A 336 -13.90 -8.61 33.51
C ASP A 336 -13.91 -10.13 33.78
N SER A 337 -13.59 -10.53 35.02
CA SER A 337 -13.62 -11.91 35.49
C SER A 337 -15.02 -12.55 35.45
N SER A 338 -16.07 -11.75 35.25
CA SER A 338 -17.47 -12.19 35.12
C SER A 338 -17.94 -12.23 33.66
N GLY A 339 -17.05 -11.93 32.69
CA GLY A 339 -17.35 -11.94 31.27
C GLY A 339 -17.98 -10.65 30.72
N ASN A 340 -18.10 -9.59 31.53
CA ASN A 340 -18.67 -8.33 31.05
C ASN A 340 -17.62 -7.52 30.29
N ALA A 341 -17.95 -7.03 29.09
CA ALA A 341 -17.04 -6.20 28.29
C ALA A 341 -16.66 -4.91 29.02
N LEU A 342 -15.40 -4.78 29.44
CA LEU A 342 -14.84 -3.57 30.05
C LEU A 342 -14.36 -2.62 28.94
N LYS A 343 -15.34 -2.04 28.23
CA LYS A 343 -15.10 -1.09 27.13
C LYS A 343 -14.20 0.10 27.51
N GLN A 344 -14.15 0.46 28.80
CA GLN A 344 -13.39 1.63 29.29
C GLN A 344 -11.87 1.44 29.36
N LYS A 345 -11.34 0.23 29.20
CA LYS A 345 -9.88 0.00 29.32
C LYS A 345 -9.10 0.18 28.01
N ASN A 346 -9.75 0.42 26.87
CA ASN A 346 -9.11 0.43 25.55
C ASN A 346 -8.22 -0.80 25.35
N LYS A 347 -8.78 -1.98 25.63
CA LYS A 347 -8.10 -3.27 25.53
C LYS A 347 -9.05 -4.29 24.95
N HIS A 348 -8.53 -5.22 24.16
CA HIS A 348 -9.24 -6.32 23.51
C HIS A 348 -8.39 -7.60 23.54
N TYR A 349 -9.01 -8.75 23.27
CA TYR A 349 -8.34 -10.04 23.22
C TYR A 349 -8.44 -10.64 21.82
N GLY A 350 -7.44 -11.42 21.45
CA GLY A 350 -7.51 -12.30 20.30
C GLY A 350 -7.06 -13.71 20.65
N THR A 351 -7.66 -14.69 20.01
CA THR A 351 -7.20 -16.07 19.99
C THR A 351 -6.70 -16.40 18.59
N LEU A 352 -5.47 -16.90 18.54
CA LEU A 352 -4.83 -17.42 17.33
C LEU A 352 -4.16 -18.75 17.67
N ASP A 353 -3.78 -19.50 16.66
CA ASP A 353 -2.99 -20.71 16.80
C ASP A 353 -1.71 -20.68 15.95
N SER A 354 -0.86 -21.69 16.13
CA SER A 354 0.44 -21.76 15.44
C SER A 354 0.33 -21.89 13.92
N GLU A 355 -0.82 -22.30 13.38
CA GLU A 355 -1.05 -22.52 11.95
C GLU A 355 -1.78 -21.34 11.29
N ASP A 356 -2.27 -20.35 12.05
CA ASP A 356 -3.05 -19.22 11.55
C ASP A 356 -2.33 -18.27 10.58
N LEU A 357 -1.01 -18.35 10.49
CA LEU A 357 -0.21 -17.62 9.50
C LEU A 357 -0.18 -18.31 8.14
N SER A 358 -0.57 -19.58 8.09
CA SER A 358 -0.62 -20.36 6.85
C SER A 358 -1.91 -20.05 6.10
N PHE A 359 -1.81 -19.99 4.78
CA PHE A 359 -3.00 -20.00 3.93
C PHE A 359 -3.56 -21.41 3.92
N ILE A 360 -4.83 -21.56 4.30
CA ILE A 360 -5.56 -22.83 4.27
C ILE A 360 -6.84 -22.66 3.45
N ASN A 361 -7.24 -23.72 2.74
CA ASN A 361 -8.51 -23.72 2.02
C ASN A 361 -9.65 -23.93 3.03
N LYS A 362 -10.46 -22.90 3.26
CA LYS A 362 -11.63 -22.93 4.15
C LYS A 362 -12.94 -23.11 3.38
N GLY A 363 -12.94 -23.93 2.32
CA GLY A 363 -14.13 -24.22 1.52
C GLY A 363 -14.46 -23.17 0.45
N ALA A 364 -13.50 -22.34 0.07
CA ALA A 364 -13.67 -21.26 -0.89
C ALA A 364 -12.76 -21.38 -2.11
N SER A 365 -12.97 -20.50 -3.08
CA SER A 365 -12.15 -20.41 -4.29
C SER A 365 -10.70 -19.96 -4.02
N GLN A 366 -10.42 -19.37 -2.85
CA GLN A 366 -9.10 -18.89 -2.44
C GLN A 366 -8.75 -19.33 -1.02
N MET A 367 -7.47 -19.62 -0.78
CA MET A 367 -6.97 -19.94 0.56
C MET A 367 -6.87 -18.67 1.40
N GLN A 368 -7.27 -18.73 2.66
CA GLN A 368 -7.26 -17.62 3.62
C GLN A 368 -6.32 -17.93 4.79
N SER A 369 -5.70 -16.90 5.37
CA SER A 369 -5.01 -17.00 6.66
C SER A 369 -5.93 -16.47 7.76
N GLY A 370 -6.08 -17.23 8.84
CA GLY A 370 -6.86 -16.82 10.02
C GLY A 370 -6.38 -15.49 10.56
N ALA A 371 -5.07 -15.30 10.70
CA ALA A 371 -4.49 -14.04 11.19
C ALA A 371 -4.89 -12.81 10.35
N ILE A 372 -4.93 -12.92 9.02
CA ILE A 372 -5.31 -11.80 8.15
C ILE A 372 -6.78 -11.44 8.31
N HIS A 373 -7.65 -12.44 8.43
CA HIS A 373 -9.08 -12.26 8.68
C HIS A 373 -9.33 -11.63 10.05
N GLU A 374 -8.73 -12.18 11.12
CA GLU A 374 -8.86 -11.64 12.47
C GLU A 374 -8.37 -10.19 12.57
N PHE A 375 -7.31 -9.83 11.84
CA PHE A 375 -6.87 -8.44 11.77
C PHE A 375 -7.97 -7.51 11.24
N GLY A 376 -8.82 -7.97 10.32
CA GLY A 376 -9.99 -7.22 9.86
C GLY A 376 -10.91 -6.83 11.02
N HIS A 377 -11.16 -7.73 11.97
CA HIS A 377 -11.88 -7.39 13.19
C HIS A 377 -11.14 -6.40 14.08
N MET A 378 -9.80 -6.51 14.17
CA MET A 378 -8.96 -5.59 14.94
C MET A 378 -9.01 -4.15 14.42
N ILE A 379 -9.36 -3.96 13.15
CA ILE A 379 -9.59 -2.64 12.53
C ILE A 379 -11.07 -2.26 12.43
N GLY A 380 -11.97 -3.06 13.02
CA GLY A 380 -13.40 -2.72 13.16
C GLY A 380 -14.33 -3.28 12.08
N LEU A 381 -13.87 -4.23 11.26
CA LEU A 381 -14.71 -4.90 10.28
C LEU A 381 -15.52 -6.02 10.93
N GLY A 382 -16.75 -6.18 10.45
CA GLY A 382 -17.61 -7.32 10.80
C GLY A 382 -17.38 -8.49 9.84
N ASP A 383 -17.87 -9.66 10.24
CA ASP A 383 -17.96 -10.81 9.35
C ASP A 383 -18.89 -10.54 8.17
N GLU A 384 -18.55 -11.11 7.02
CA GLU A 384 -19.33 -11.01 5.77
C GLU A 384 -19.85 -12.35 5.25
N TYR A 385 -19.64 -13.45 5.98
CA TYR A 385 -20.21 -14.75 5.61
C TYR A 385 -21.69 -14.87 6.02
N ASN A 386 -22.43 -15.71 5.30
CA ASN A 386 -23.85 -15.97 5.57
C ASN A 386 -23.98 -17.04 6.67
N ASP A 387 -24.03 -16.61 7.93
CA ASP A 387 -24.30 -17.50 9.08
C ASP A 387 -25.69 -17.34 9.69
N GLY A 388 -26.48 -16.38 9.20
CA GLY A 388 -27.82 -16.07 9.68
C GLY A 388 -27.87 -15.55 11.12
N LYS A 389 -26.73 -15.17 11.72
CA LYS A 389 -26.64 -14.77 13.13
C LYS A 389 -26.55 -13.26 13.33
N SER A 390 -26.04 -12.48 12.38
CA SER A 390 -25.98 -11.01 12.47
C SER A 390 -25.61 -10.36 11.13
N GLY A 391 -26.21 -9.20 10.86
CA GLY A 391 -25.86 -8.33 9.72
C GLY A 391 -24.39 -7.88 9.69
N ILE A 392 -23.89 -7.55 8.50
CA ILE A 392 -22.55 -7.00 8.30
C ILE A 392 -22.43 -5.63 8.98
N THR A 393 -21.76 -5.59 10.13
CA THR A 393 -21.72 -4.39 11.00
C THR A 393 -21.16 -3.13 10.33
N HIS A 394 -20.29 -3.29 9.34
CA HIS A 394 -19.64 -2.19 8.63
C HIS A 394 -20.31 -1.81 7.29
N ALA A 395 -21.42 -2.47 6.92
CA ALA A 395 -22.10 -2.21 5.65
C ALA A 395 -22.56 -0.76 5.49
N ALA A 396 -23.02 -0.10 6.56
CA ALA A 396 -23.42 1.30 6.51
C ALA A 396 -22.24 2.24 6.17
N MET A 397 -21.04 1.93 6.67
CA MET A 397 -19.82 2.69 6.34
C MET A 397 -19.45 2.50 4.87
N VAL A 398 -19.58 1.26 4.35
CA VAL A 398 -19.32 0.94 2.94
C VAL A 398 -20.31 1.65 2.03
N GLN A 399 -21.60 1.61 2.35
CA GLN A 399 -22.63 2.33 1.61
C GLN A 399 -22.36 3.84 1.58
N THR A 400 -21.92 4.41 2.70
CA THR A 400 -21.60 5.85 2.80
C THR A 400 -20.36 6.21 1.98
N ALA A 401 -19.30 5.40 2.07
CA ALA A 401 -18.01 5.73 1.46
C ALA A 401 -17.93 5.38 -0.03
N LEU A 402 -18.63 4.34 -0.48
CA LEU A 402 -18.50 3.75 -1.81
C LEU A 402 -19.83 3.68 -2.58
N GLY A 403 -20.97 3.95 -1.94
CA GLY A 403 -22.29 3.75 -2.55
C GLY A 403 -22.65 2.27 -2.76
N GLN A 404 -21.86 1.35 -2.18
CA GLN A 404 -22.00 -0.09 -2.37
C GLN A 404 -22.79 -0.72 -1.23
N THR A 405 -23.74 -1.59 -1.57
CA THR A 405 -24.45 -2.43 -0.61
C THR A 405 -23.71 -3.77 -0.46
N LEU A 406 -23.37 -4.15 0.77
CA LEU A 406 -22.81 -5.45 1.08
C LEU A 406 -23.92 -6.47 1.36
N THR A 407 -23.74 -7.70 0.89
CA THR A 407 -24.66 -8.82 1.12
C THR A 407 -23.87 -10.03 1.59
N GLU A 408 -24.29 -10.64 2.68
CA GLU A 408 -23.59 -11.77 3.30
C GLU A 408 -23.40 -12.96 2.34
N GLY A 409 -22.22 -13.55 2.36
CA GLY A 409 -21.87 -14.75 1.61
C GLY A 409 -21.83 -14.57 0.09
N THR A 410 -21.94 -13.34 -0.42
CA THR A 410 -21.96 -13.07 -1.86
C THR A 410 -20.56 -12.83 -2.45
N THR A 411 -19.56 -12.62 -1.60
CA THR A 411 -18.19 -12.27 -1.98
C THR A 411 -17.18 -13.30 -1.49
N ASN A 412 -16.09 -13.47 -2.24
CA ASN A 412 -14.90 -14.24 -1.85
C ASN A 412 -13.78 -13.29 -1.41
N ASP A 413 -14.10 -12.37 -0.50
CA ASP A 413 -13.14 -11.43 0.09
C ASP A 413 -12.62 -11.91 1.46
N ILE A 414 -11.76 -11.11 2.07
CA ILE A 414 -11.06 -11.44 3.31
C ILE A 414 -11.98 -11.56 4.53
N MET A 415 -13.12 -10.87 4.58
CA MET A 415 -14.06 -10.92 5.71
C MET A 415 -15.16 -11.98 5.51
N SER A 416 -15.21 -12.56 4.32
CA SER A 416 -15.98 -13.75 3.98
C SER A 416 -15.03 -14.96 3.84
N SER A 417 -15.23 -15.79 2.83
CA SER A 417 -14.55 -17.07 2.65
C SER A 417 -13.24 -16.98 1.85
N GLY A 418 -12.90 -15.81 1.31
CA GLY A 418 -11.73 -15.64 0.45
C GLY A 418 -10.56 -14.94 1.11
N ASN A 419 -9.69 -14.37 0.28
CA ASN A 419 -8.44 -13.75 0.72
C ASN A 419 -8.27 -12.33 0.20
N THR A 420 -9.21 -11.82 -0.60
CA THR A 420 -9.05 -10.54 -1.29
C THR A 420 -9.40 -9.38 -0.36
N ILE A 421 -8.51 -8.39 -0.27
CA ILE A 421 -8.80 -7.11 0.39
C ILE A 421 -9.19 -6.10 -0.68
N GLU A 422 -10.43 -5.63 -0.59
CA GLU A 422 -11.04 -4.61 -1.43
C GLU A 422 -11.21 -3.24 -0.74
N LYS A 423 -11.61 -2.20 -1.50
CA LYS A 423 -11.82 -0.82 -0.98
C LYS A 423 -12.76 -0.80 0.23
N GLN A 424 -13.78 -1.65 0.25
CA GLN A 424 -14.77 -1.73 1.34
C GLN A 424 -14.13 -2.01 2.71
N HIS A 425 -13.00 -2.71 2.76
CA HIS A 425 -12.31 -3.04 4.02
C HIS A 425 -11.44 -1.89 4.56
N TYR A 426 -11.28 -0.81 3.79
CA TYR A 426 -10.50 0.36 4.18
C TYR A 426 -11.38 1.51 4.70
N VAL A 427 -12.70 1.29 4.80
CA VAL A 427 -13.64 2.33 5.24
C VAL A 427 -13.40 2.77 6.68
N THR A 428 -12.87 1.90 7.54
CA THR A 428 -12.51 2.27 8.92
C THR A 428 -11.25 3.15 8.96
N PHE A 429 -10.33 2.99 8.01
CA PHE A 429 -9.18 3.90 7.85
C PHE A 429 -9.61 5.25 7.30
N LEU A 430 -10.58 5.27 6.36
CA LEU A 430 -11.17 6.51 5.86
C LEU A 430 -11.88 7.28 6.99
N ASP A 431 -12.69 6.59 7.80
CA ASP A 431 -13.37 7.17 8.97
C ASP A 431 -12.35 7.73 9.98
N ALA A 432 -11.27 7.00 10.24
CA ALA A 432 -10.18 7.47 11.10
C ALA A 432 -9.54 8.76 10.54
N LEU A 433 -9.19 8.78 9.25
CA LEU A 433 -8.63 9.95 8.57
C LEU A 433 -9.57 11.15 8.64
N GLN A 434 -10.85 10.97 8.35
CA GLN A 434 -11.86 12.03 8.41
C GLN A 434 -11.99 12.59 9.83
N LYS A 435 -11.99 11.74 10.85
CA LYS A 435 -12.10 12.15 12.25
C LYS A 435 -10.85 12.86 12.77
N VAL A 436 -9.64 12.38 12.49
CA VAL A 436 -8.40 13.04 12.97
C VAL A 436 -8.15 14.37 12.28
N THR A 437 -8.56 14.50 11.02
CA THR A 437 -8.45 15.78 10.28
C THR A 437 -9.66 16.68 10.48
N SER A 438 -10.76 16.17 11.04
CA SER A 438 -12.06 16.86 11.12
C SER A 438 -12.58 17.33 9.75
N ASP A 439 -12.32 16.55 8.70
CA ASP A 439 -12.76 16.85 7.33
C ASP A 439 -13.41 15.62 6.68
N SER A 440 -14.70 15.69 6.38
CA SER A 440 -15.44 14.62 5.71
C SER A 440 -15.19 14.55 4.20
N SER A 441 -14.40 15.46 3.64
CA SER A 441 -14.13 15.53 2.19
C SER A 441 -13.12 14.50 1.71
N TRP A 442 -12.39 13.86 2.62
CA TRP A 442 -11.56 12.71 2.30
C TRP A 442 -12.41 11.61 1.67
N LYS A 443 -11.90 11.04 0.60
CA LYS A 443 -12.53 9.93 -0.10
C LYS A 443 -11.48 9.03 -0.73
N PHE A 444 -11.89 7.84 -1.12
CA PHE A 444 -11.04 6.93 -1.88
C PHE A 444 -10.54 7.61 -3.16
N LYS A 445 -9.25 7.41 -3.44
CA LYS A 445 -8.72 7.68 -4.77
C LYS A 445 -9.48 6.80 -5.78
N PRO A 446 -10.02 7.40 -6.86
CA PRO A 446 -10.75 6.67 -7.90
C PRO A 446 -9.97 5.45 -8.40
#